data_AF-A0A924EMA4-F1
#
_entry.id   AF-A0A924EMA4-F1
#
_cell.length_a   1.000
_cell.length_b   1.000
_cell.length_c   1.000
_cell.angle_alpha   90.00
_cell.angle_beta   90.00
_cell.angle_gamma   90.00
#
_symmetry.space_group_name_H-M   'P 1'
#
loop_
_entity.id
_entity.type
_entity.pdbx_description
1 polymer ?
#
loop_
_entity_poly.entity_id
_entity_poly.type
_entity_poly.pdbx_seq_one_letter_code
_entity_poly.pdbx_strand_id
1 'polypeptide(L)'
;MRKIPILFAAFISIFYLAQDSIKLKIYREHVKNSYLIYADNDEFAPVSLEFNYSANNMSSTLEDKSVKVIPPKTKRVVITELKSIDPKKGTHFEDNVYYVLGDV
;
A
#
# COMPACT_ATOMS: atom_id res chain seq x y z
N MET A 1 -30.08 31.88 -25.36
CA MET A 1 -28.71 32.15 -24.86
C MET A 1 -28.51 31.91 -23.35
N ARG A 2 -29.53 32.06 -22.47
CA ARG A 2 -29.41 31.84 -21.00
C ARG A 2 -29.10 30.40 -20.53
N LYS A 3 -29.23 29.38 -21.40
CA LYS A 3 -29.04 27.96 -21.06
C LYS A 3 -27.59 27.45 -21.28
N ILE A 4 -26.80 28.17 -22.10
CA ILE A 4 -25.40 27.85 -22.40
C ILE A 4 -24.51 27.79 -21.15
N PRO A 5 -24.57 28.73 -20.18
CA PRO A 5 -23.75 28.63 -18.97
C PRO A 5 -24.12 27.44 -18.08
N ILE A 6 -25.38 27.03 -18.07
CA ILE A 6 -25.85 25.86 -17.31
C ILE A 6 -25.32 24.57 -17.92
N LEU A 7 -25.33 24.47 -19.26
CA LEU A 7 -24.77 23.32 -19.98
C LEU A 7 -23.25 23.21 -19.77
N PHE A 8 -22.55 24.34 -19.74
CA PHE A 8 -21.11 24.39 -19.48
C PHE A 8 -20.78 23.99 -18.03
N ALA A 9 -21.56 24.44 -17.05
CA ALA A 9 -21.41 24.02 -15.66
C ALA A 9 -21.66 22.51 -15.47
N ALA A 10 -22.66 21.95 -16.18
CA ALA A 10 -22.90 20.51 -16.18
C ALA A 10 -21.72 19.73 -16.79
N PHE A 11 -21.08 20.25 -17.83
CA PHE A 11 -19.89 19.64 -18.43
C PHE A 11 -18.64 19.73 -17.53
N ILE A 12 -18.54 20.71 -16.64
CA ILE A 12 -17.44 20.75 -15.67
C ILE A 12 -17.64 19.70 -14.56
N SER A 13 -18.89 19.40 -14.22
CA SER A 13 -19.21 18.46 -13.13
C SER A 13 -18.76 17.01 -13.39
N ILE A 14 -18.63 16.59 -14.66
CA ILE A 14 -18.19 15.22 -15.01
C ILE A 14 -16.70 14.98 -14.69
N PHE A 15 -15.87 16.01 -14.61
CA PHE A 15 -14.44 15.84 -14.27
C PHE A 15 -14.23 15.46 -12.80
N TYR A 16 -15.15 15.80 -11.91
CA TYR A 16 -15.09 15.38 -10.50
C TYR A 16 -15.30 13.86 -10.33
N LEU A 17 -15.96 13.20 -11.29
CA LEU A 17 -16.23 11.76 -11.25
C LEU A 17 -15.03 10.91 -11.70
N ALA A 18 -13.98 11.52 -12.27
CA ALA A 18 -12.80 10.81 -12.77
C ALA A 18 -11.70 10.60 -11.71
N GLN A 19 -11.90 11.08 -10.47
CA GLN A 19 -10.97 10.85 -9.38
C GLN A 19 -11.15 9.42 -8.85
N ASP A 20 -10.26 8.51 -9.23
CA ASP A 20 -10.15 7.18 -8.64
C ASP A 20 -8.94 7.12 -7.70
N SER A 21 -9.11 6.47 -6.56
CA SER A 21 -8.02 6.20 -5.62
C SER A 21 -7.38 4.85 -5.95
N ILE A 22 -6.06 4.75 -5.79
CA ILE A 22 -5.34 3.47 -5.99
C ILE A 22 -5.93 2.40 -5.06
N LYS A 23 -6.44 1.31 -5.64
CA LYS A 23 -7.05 0.16 -4.96
C LYS A 23 -5.99 -0.81 -4.45
N LEU A 24 -5.05 -0.29 -3.67
CA LEU A 24 -4.04 -1.07 -2.95
C LEU A 24 -4.46 -1.21 -1.49
N LYS A 25 -4.48 -2.44 -0.97
CA LYS A 25 -4.76 -2.70 0.44
C LYS A 25 -3.57 -3.39 1.09
N ILE A 26 -3.04 -2.78 2.14
CA ILE A 26 -1.95 -3.33 2.95
C ILE A 26 -2.53 -3.72 4.31
N TYR A 27 -2.18 -4.91 4.80
CA TYR A 27 -2.67 -5.39 6.08
C TYR A 27 -1.68 -6.37 6.70
N ARG A 28 -1.85 -6.61 8.00
CA ARG A 28 -0.99 -7.50 8.79
C ARG A 28 -1.79 -8.69 9.29
N GLU A 29 -1.18 -9.86 9.27
CA GLU A 29 -1.71 -11.06 9.92
C GLU A 29 -0.67 -11.57 10.93
N HIS A 30 -1.13 -11.91 12.13
CA HIS A 30 -0.30 -12.59 13.12
C HIS A 30 -0.27 -14.10 12.81
N VAL A 31 0.91 -14.65 12.59
CA VAL A 31 1.11 -16.07 12.28
C VAL A 31 2.15 -16.64 13.23
N LYS A 32 1.69 -17.49 14.16
CA LYS A 32 2.51 -18.11 15.22
C LYS A 32 3.19 -17.08 16.12
N ASN A 33 4.42 -16.69 15.78
CA ASN A 33 5.28 -15.78 16.54
C ASN A 33 5.89 -14.72 15.63
N SER A 34 5.29 -14.50 14.46
CA SER A 34 5.66 -13.47 13.50
C SER A 34 4.42 -12.72 13.01
N TYR A 35 4.65 -11.53 12.46
CA TYR A 35 3.63 -10.77 11.75
C TYR A 35 3.97 -10.75 10.27
N LEU A 36 3.05 -11.20 9.43
CA LEU A 36 3.18 -11.10 7.98
C LEU A 36 2.45 -9.86 7.49
N ILE A 37 3.14 -9.02 6.72
CA ILE A 37 2.55 -7.88 6.04
C ILE A 37 2.22 -8.31 4.61
N TYR A 38 0.98 -8.10 4.22
CA TYR A 38 0.45 -8.46 2.91
C TYR A 38 0.00 -7.23 2.12
N ALA A 39 0.04 -7.35 0.80
CA ALA A 39 -0.57 -6.44 -0.16
C ALA A 39 -1.59 -7.17 -1.04
N ASP A 40 -2.73 -6.52 -1.24
CA ASP A 40 -3.69 -6.81 -2.30
C ASP A 40 -3.63 -5.66 -3.31
N ASN A 41 -3.42 -5.98 -4.59
CA ASN A 41 -3.49 -5.02 -5.68
C ASN A 41 -4.71 -5.32 -6.57
N ASP A 42 -5.79 -4.55 -6.40
CA ASP A 42 -6.98 -4.63 -7.23
C ASP A 42 -6.89 -3.80 -8.51
N GLU A 43 -5.76 -3.16 -8.78
CA GLU A 43 -5.53 -2.40 -10.01
C GLU A 43 -5.31 -3.30 -11.22
N PHE A 44 -5.54 -2.73 -12.40
CA PHE A 44 -5.19 -3.35 -13.68
C PHE A 44 -3.70 -3.15 -14.04
N ALA A 45 -2.99 -2.32 -13.26
CA ALA A 45 -1.57 -2.04 -13.41
C ALA A 45 -0.78 -2.56 -12.18
N PRO A 46 0.53 -2.83 -12.34
CA PRO A 46 1.40 -3.05 -11.19
C PRO A 46 1.43 -1.82 -10.28
N VAL A 47 1.73 -2.05 -9.01
CA VAL A 47 1.94 -0.99 -8.01
C VAL A 47 3.30 -1.18 -7.37
N SER A 48 4.16 -0.17 -7.49
CA SER A 48 5.43 -0.10 -6.77
C SER A 48 5.20 0.44 -5.37
N LEU A 49 5.71 -0.27 -4.38
CA LEU A 49 5.57 0.03 -2.97
C LEU A 49 6.95 0.21 -2.34
N GLU A 50 7.20 1.35 -1.73
CA GLU A 50 8.37 1.60 -0.89
C GLU A 50 8.02 1.32 0.57
N PHE A 51 8.74 0.40 1.20
CA PHE A 51 8.52 -0.01 2.58
C PHE A 51 9.58 0.60 3.50
N ASN A 52 9.16 1.56 4.32
CA ASN A 52 10.00 2.22 5.32
C ASN A 52 9.59 1.74 6.71
N TYR A 53 10.56 1.35 7.54
CA TYR A 53 10.24 0.89 8.88
C TYR A 53 11.33 1.20 9.91
N SER A 54 10.90 1.28 11.17
CA SER A 54 11.75 1.31 12.35
C SER A 54 11.36 0.16 13.27
N ALA A 55 12.36 -0.59 13.73
CA ALA A 55 12.15 -1.77 14.54
C ALA A 55 13.09 -1.78 15.76
N ASN A 56 12.53 -2.08 16.93
CA ASN A 56 13.30 -2.41 18.13
C ASN A 56 13.01 -3.87 18.52
N ASN A 57 14.07 -4.67 18.62
CA ASN A 57 14.00 -6.09 18.94
C ASN A 57 13.13 -6.91 17.95
N MET A 58 12.99 -6.44 16.71
CA MET A 58 12.33 -7.15 15.62
C MET A 58 13.18 -7.06 14.35
N SER A 59 13.13 -8.11 13.53
CA SER A 59 13.71 -8.14 12.20
C SER A 59 12.61 -8.23 11.14
N SER A 60 12.85 -7.59 10.01
CA SER A 60 12.03 -7.65 8.79
C SER A 60 12.80 -8.47 7.75
N THR A 61 12.10 -9.29 6.96
CA THR A 61 12.71 -9.98 5.80
C THR A 61 13.04 -9.03 4.65
N LEU A 62 12.45 -7.85 4.67
CA LEU A 62 12.60 -6.81 3.67
C LEU A 62 13.37 -5.64 4.30
N GLU A 63 14.41 -5.13 3.62
CA GLU A 63 15.24 -4.03 4.11
C GLU A 63 14.47 -2.70 4.15
N ASP A 64 14.90 -1.78 5.02
CA ASP A 64 14.34 -0.42 5.09
C ASP A 64 14.55 0.31 3.77
N LYS A 65 13.55 1.08 3.32
CA LYS A 65 13.56 1.81 2.03
C LYS A 65 13.67 0.95 0.79
N SER A 66 13.28 -0.32 0.88
CA SER A 66 13.23 -1.19 -0.29
C SER A 66 11.92 -1.02 -1.05
N VAL A 67 12.04 -1.12 -2.37
CA VAL A 67 10.89 -1.06 -3.29
C VAL A 67 10.49 -2.49 -3.68
N LYS A 68 9.18 -2.73 -3.69
CA LYS A 68 8.57 -3.99 -4.09
C LYS A 68 7.43 -3.76 -5.05
N VAL A 69 7.45 -4.47 -6.17
CA VAL A 69 6.41 -4.39 -7.20
C VAL A 69 5.33 -5.44 -6.89
N ILE A 70 4.08 -4.99 -6.75
CA ILE A 70 2.92 -5.84 -6.55
C ILE A 70 2.21 -6.01 -7.91
N PRO A 71 2.13 -7.24 -8.47
CA PRO A 71 1.52 -7.46 -9.78
C PRO A 71 0.03 -7.08 -9.81
N PRO A 72 -0.51 -6.71 -10.99
CA PRO A 72 -1.92 -6.37 -11.15
C PRO A 72 -2.85 -7.54 -10.77
N LYS A 73 -4.01 -7.23 -10.22
CA LYS A 73 -5.07 -8.20 -9.85
C LYS A 73 -4.56 -9.37 -8.98
N THR A 74 -3.68 -9.07 -8.02
CA THR A 74 -3.16 -10.07 -7.08
C THR A 74 -3.63 -9.82 -5.65
N LYS A 75 -3.73 -10.90 -4.89
CA LYS A 75 -4.17 -10.92 -3.49
C LYS A 75 -3.15 -11.65 -2.62
N ARG A 76 -3.05 -11.27 -1.35
CA ARG A 76 -2.18 -11.89 -0.34
C ARG A 76 -0.70 -11.95 -0.74
N VAL A 77 -0.18 -10.93 -1.42
CA VAL A 77 1.25 -10.85 -1.75
C VAL A 77 2.02 -10.52 -0.46
N VAL A 78 2.92 -11.39 -0.02
CA VAL A 78 3.75 -11.14 1.17
C VAL A 78 4.71 -9.99 0.85
N ILE A 79 4.61 -8.88 1.56
CA ILE A 79 5.56 -7.76 1.49
C ILE A 79 6.79 -8.12 2.32
N THR A 80 6.58 -8.35 3.62
CA THR A 80 7.63 -8.71 4.58
C THR A 80 7.08 -9.55 5.73
N GLU A 81 7.95 -10.31 6.38
CA GLU A 81 7.71 -10.96 7.66
C GLU A 81 8.48 -10.25 8.77
N LEU A 82 7.80 -9.95 9.87
CA LEU A 82 8.37 -9.38 11.08
C LEU A 82 8.52 -10.44 12.17
N LYS A 83 9.72 -10.61 12.70
CA LYS A 83 10.03 -11.60 13.74
C LYS A 83 10.73 -10.95 14.93
N SER A 84 10.37 -11.35 16.14
CA SER A 84 11.10 -10.93 17.35
C SER A 84 12.51 -11.54 17.34
N ILE A 85 13.52 -10.73 17.67
CA ILE A 85 14.91 -11.18 17.74
C ILE A 85 15.14 -11.90 19.08
N ASP A 86 14.78 -11.26 20.19
CA ASP A 86 14.84 -11.84 21.54
C ASP A 86 13.42 -11.86 22.16
N PRO A 87 12.82 -13.04 22.35
CA PRO A 87 11.46 -13.16 22.89
C PRO A 87 11.32 -12.69 24.34
N LYS A 88 12.43 -12.46 25.06
CA LYS A 88 12.42 -12.00 26.45
C LYS A 88 12.41 -10.47 26.59
N LYS A 89 12.59 -9.75 25.48
CA LYS A 89 12.61 -8.28 25.45
C LYS A 89 11.33 -7.77 24.80
N GLY A 90 10.89 -6.58 25.21
CA GLY A 90 9.80 -5.88 24.54
C GLY A 90 10.12 -5.64 23.07
N THR A 91 9.09 -5.56 22.24
CA THR A 91 9.20 -5.32 20.79
C THR A 91 8.48 -4.04 20.42
N HIS A 92 9.04 -3.28 19.48
CA HIS A 92 8.38 -2.12 18.90
C HIS A 92 8.60 -2.10 17.40
N PHE A 93 7.56 -1.76 16.64
CA PHE A 93 7.60 -1.71 15.19
C PHE A 93 6.69 -0.61 14.67
N GLU A 94 7.25 0.25 13.82
CA GLU A 94 6.56 1.33 13.11
C GLU A 94 6.89 1.22 11.62
N ASP A 95 5.89 1.37 10.76
CA ASP A 95 6.05 1.39 9.30
C ASP A 95 5.39 2.61 8.68
N ASN A 96 5.92 2.97 7.52
CA ASN A 96 5.31 3.91 6.61
C ASN A 96 5.46 3.35 5.20
N VAL A 97 4.39 3.43 4.42
CA VAL A 97 4.34 2.84 3.08
C VAL A 97 3.96 3.91 2.07
N TYR A 98 4.86 4.14 1.13
CA TYR A 98 4.61 4.97 -0.04
C TYR A 98 4.34 4.06 -1.24
N TYR A 99 3.41 4.41 -2.09
CA TYR A 99 3.08 3.61 -3.26
C TYR A 99 2.68 4.46 -4.44
N VAL A 100 2.99 3.96 -5.64
CA VAL A 100 2.68 4.58 -6.92
C VAL A 100 2.17 3.54 -7.90
N LEU A 101 1.28 3.95 -8.80
CA LEU A 101 0.88 3.14 -9.95
C LEU A 101 2.06 3.02 -10.92
N GLY A 102 2.34 1.79 -11.36
CA GLY A 102 3.42 1.49 -12.30
C GLY A 102 4.50 0.59 -11.71
N ASP A 103 5.50 0.31 -12.55
CA ASP A 103 6.73 -0.39 -12.20
C ASP A 103 7.86 0.66 -12.25
N VAL A 104 8.66 0.75 -11.18
CA VAL A 104 9.66 1.82 -10.96
C VAL A 104 10.96 1.20 -10.50
#